data_AF-A0A8C5G3V5-F1
#
_entry.id   AF-A0A8C5G3V5-F1
#
_cell.length_a   1.000
_cell.length_b   1.000
_cell.length_c   1.000
_cell.angle_alpha   90.00
_cell.angle_beta   90.00
_cell.angle_gamma   90.00
#
_symmetry.space_group_name_H-M   'P 1'
#
loop_
_entity.id
_entity.type
_entity.pdbx_description
1 polymer ?
#
loop_
_entity_poly.entity_id
_entity_poly.type
_entity_poly.pdbx_seq_one_letter_code
_entity_poly.pdbx_strand_id
1 'polypeptide(L)'
;MKASTDFSGLVASAPRDVGSHSSLQRLLAVPGHVPSKTNDLLLLLRPHGDPGAAGEERDSRHVVFFHGDIQNFHEDMAMQPEGAQWLRWSLEQVALTLGRRFPDRHVWVVRASRMYLHKFSCYHNFVESNMFGAPEHCLYSANFGAFHQLRALLSHGMEQANLACPLQSTPSGFSLMIVGFSKGCVVLNQMVYELAGARADPHMSPFVESITDMFWLDGGHPGGSENWVTDKQVLKELAASGVSVHAHVTPYEVCDPMRAWVGCEHGLFIKTLEELGACPSNKLHFEDEPPSIHNHFKVIQEF
;
A
#
# COMPACT_ATOMS: atom_id res chain seq x y z
N MET A 1 10.92 36.56 68.16
CA MET A 1 11.29 35.76 66.97
C MET A 1 9.98 35.19 66.40
N LYS A 2 9.27 35.96 65.57
CA LYS A 2 9.16 35.80 64.10
C LYS A 2 9.03 34.32 63.69
N ALA A 3 7.84 33.73 63.54
CA ALA A 3 6.74 33.96 62.59
C ALA A 3 7.02 33.44 61.16
N SER A 4 6.16 32.49 60.78
CA SER A 4 5.85 31.88 59.48
C SER A 4 6.10 32.71 58.23
N THR A 5 6.50 32.04 57.14
CA THR A 5 5.98 32.32 55.78
C THR A 5 6.21 31.11 54.85
N ASP A 6 5.11 30.62 54.29
CA ASP A 6 5.03 29.86 53.03
C ASP A 6 5.67 30.62 51.87
N PHE A 7 6.27 29.88 50.93
CA PHE A 7 6.40 30.34 49.54
C PHE A 7 6.05 29.19 48.59
N SER A 8 4.81 29.25 48.12
CA SER A 8 4.33 28.61 46.90
C SER A 8 5.16 29.09 45.71
N GLY A 9 5.99 28.20 45.15
CA GLY A 9 6.63 28.42 43.87
C GLY A 9 5.77 27.85 42.75
N LEU A 10 5.11 28.71 42.00
CA LEU A 10 4.57 28.40 40.68
C LEU A 10 5.71 27.84 39.80
N VAL A 11 5.57 26.59 39.35
CA VAL A 11 6.23 26.17 38.11
C VAL A 11 5.13 26.17 37.05
N ALA A 12 5.23 27.15 36.16
CA ALA A 12 4.37 27.33 35.01
C ALA A 12 4.28 26.02 34.22
N SER A 13 3.06 25.51 34.05
CA SER A 13 2.75 24.51 33.05
C SER A 13 3.10 25.10 31.68
N ALA A 14 4.06 24.50 30.99
CA ALA A 14 4.28 24.75 29.57
C ALA A 14 2.96 24.48 28.82
N PRO A 15 2.59 25.32 27.84
CA PRO A 15 1.35 25.14 27.12
C PRO A 15 1.42 23.79 26.39
N ARG A 16 0.44 22.93 26.64
CA ARG A 16 0.17 21.77 25.79
C ARG A 16 -0.14 22.34 24.42
N ASP A 17 0.76 22.11 23.48
CA ASP A 17 0.52 22.39 22.08
C ASP A 17 -0.63 21.49 21.62
N VAL A 18 -1.84 22.05 21.58
CA VAL A 18 -3.01 21.40 20.99
C VAL A 18 -2.93 21.63 19.49
N GLY A 19 -1.88 21.08 18.89
CA GLY A 19 -1.76 20.89 17.46
C GLY A 19 -2.36 19.54 17.11
N SER A 20 -3.39 19.54 16.25
CA SER A 20 -3.90 18.33 15.60
C SER A 20 -2.81 17.76 14.69
N HIS A 21 -1.86 17.04 15.29
CA HIS A 21 -0.78 16.38 14.57
C HIS A 21 -1.27 15.01 14.12
N SER A 22 -1.34 14.82 12.80
CA SER A 22 -1.40 13.49 12.21
C SER A 22 -0.21 12.67 12.73
N SER A 23 -0.46 11.68 13.61
CA SER A 23 0.64 10.90 14.18
C SER A 23 1.07 9.85 13.17
N LEU A 24 2.24 10.06 12.55
CA LEU A 24 2.92 9.06 11.75
C LEU A 24 3.68 8.13 12.71
N GLN A 25 3.35 6.85 12.70
CA GLN A 25 3.92 5.83 13.58
C GLN A 25 4.67 4.79 12.75
N ARG A 26 5.88 4.42 13.18
CA ARG A 26 6.63 3.32 12.57
C ARG A 26 6.49 2.08 13.45
N LEU A 27 5.98 1.00 12.88
CA LEU A 27 5.83 -0.29 13.52
C LEU A 27 6.86 -1.25 12.92
N LEU A 28 7.79 -1.72 13.74
CA LEU A 28 8.92 -2.53 13.27
C LEU A 28 8.61 -4.02 13.40
N ALA A 29 9.07 -4.80 12.42
CA ALA A 29 8.99 -6.25 12.42
C ALA A 29 7.58 -6.79 12.76
N VAL A 30 6.54 -6.17 12.19
CA VAL A 30 5.15 -6.62 12.37
C VAL A 30 5.00 -8.01 11.75
N PRO A 31 4.57 -9.03 12.51
CA PRO A 31 4.41 -10.38 11.99
C PRO A 31 3.32 -10.47 10.93
N GLY A 32 3.59 -11.26 9.88
CA GLY A 32 2.59 -11.69 8.93
C GLY A 32 1.87 -12.97 9.35
N HIS A 33 1.39 -13.73 8.36
CA HIS A 33 0.71 -15.01 8.62
C HIS A 33 1.68 -16.06 9.17
N VAL A 34 2.89 -16.12 8.60
CA VAL A 34 4.00 -16.88 9.15
C VAL A 34 4.76 -15.97 10.12
N PRO A 35 4.89 -16.30 11.42
CA PRO A 35 5.47 -15.39 12.41
C PRO A 35 6.88 -14.88 12.09
N SER A 36 7.68 -15.66 11.36
CA SER A 36 9.03 -15.27 10.91
C SER A 36 9.05 -14.35 9.68
N LYS A 37 7.94 -14.25 8.95
CA LYS A 37 7.77 -13.35 7.79
C LYS A 37 7.22 -12.00 8.26
N THR A 38 8.12 -11.13 8.67
CA THR A 38 7.76 -9.80 9.20
C THR A 38 7.97 -8.69 8.17
N ASN A 39 7.22 -7.59 8.32
CA ASN A 39 7.41 -6.36 7.54
C ASN A 39 7.42 -5.16 8.49
N ASP A 40 8.17 -4.12 8.15
CA ASP A 40 8.02 -2.83 8.80
C ASP A 40 6.84 -2.08 8.17
N LEU A 41 6.04 -1.43 9.01
CA LEU A 41 4.90 -0.62 8.60
C LEU A 41 5.10 0.82 8.99
N LEU A 42 4.57 1.72 8.16
CA LEU A 42 4.34 3.11 8.53
C LEU A 42 2.85 3.37 8.55
N LEU A 43 2.33 3.79 9.69
CA LEU A 43 0.93 4.10 9.90
C LEU A 43 0.75 5.60 10.05
N LEU A 44 0.00 6.22 9.16
CA LEU A 44 -0.53 7.56 9.37
C LEU A 44 -1.96 7.43 9.90
N LEU A 45 -2.17 7.84 11.16
CA LEU A 45 -3.51 7.91 11.71
C LEU A 45 -4.31 9.01 11.00
N ARG A 46 -5.58 8.71 10.72
CA ARG A 46 -6.54 9.72 10.28
C ARG A 46 -6.62 10.84 11.33
N PRO A 47 -6.79 12.10 10.93
CA PRO A 47 -7.05 13.19 11.87
C PRO A 47 -8.35 12.90 12.64
N HIS A 48 -8.35 13.05 13.96
CA HIS A 48 -9.55 12.89 14.76
C HIS A 48 -10.57 13.98 14.37
N GLY A 49 -11.69 13.59 13.78
CA GLY A 49 -12.85 14.45 13.59
C GLY A 49 -13.63 14.61 14.90
N ASP A 50 -14.42 15.69 15.01
CA ASP A 50 -15.18 16.06 16.21
C ASP A 50 -15.96 14.86 16.82
N PRO A 51 -16.07 14.75 18.16
CA PRO A 51 -16.64 13.58 18.85
C PRO A 51 -18.15 13.32 18.64
N GLY A 52 -18.80 14.05 17.73
CA GLY A 52 -20.27 14.15 17.63
C GLY A 52 -20.94 13.29 16.55
N ALA A 53 -20.21 12.49 15.76
CA ALA A 53 -20.79 11.72 14.65
C ALA A 53 -20.52 10.22 14.79
N ALA A 54 -21.53 9.46 15.24
CA ALA A 54 -21.66 7.99 15.16
C ALA A 54 -20.32 7.22 15.13
N GLY A 55 -19.71 7.08 16.30
CA GLY A 55 -18.29 6.76 16.50
C GLY A 55 -17.85 5.30 16.31
N GLU A 56 -18.53 4.48 15.52
CA GLU A 56 -18.09 3.09 15.26
C GLU A 56 -17.87 2.79 13.76
N GLU A 57 -18.71 3.28 12.85
CA GLU A 57 -18.57 3.00 11.41
C GLU A 57 -17.39 3.74 10.75
N ARG A 58 -16.93 4.84 11.36
CA ARG A 58 -15.92 5.70 10.72
C ARG A 58 -14.48 5.21 10.90
N ASP A 59 -14.15 4.43 11.93
CA ASP A 59 -12.76 4.01 12.24
C ASP A 59 -12.24 2.85 11.37
N SER A 60 -13.09 2.24 10.56
CA SER A 60 -12.78 0.99 9.86
C SER A 60 -12.34 1.17 8.40
N ARG A 61 -11.91 2.38 7.99
CA ARG A 61 -11.51 2.67 6.60
C ARG A 61 -10.01 2.85 6.47
N HIS A 62 -9.43 2.08 5.56
CA HIS A 62 -7.98 1.95 5.42
C HIS A 62 -7.55 2.08 3.96
N VAL A 63 -6.31 2.52 3.78
CA VAL A 63 -5.56 2.43 2.52
C VAL A 63 -4.25 1.74 2.84
N VAL A 64 -3.91 0.71 2.07
CA VAL A 64 -2.58 0.07 2.09
C VAL A 64 -1.83 0.48 0.84
N PHE A 65 -0.58 0.88 1.03
CA PHE A 65 0.34 1.25 -0.04
C PHE A 65 1.57 0.34 -0.06
N PHE A 66 1.83 -0.25 -1.23
CA PHE A 66 3.05 -0.98 -1.55
C PHE A 66 3.92 -0.11 -2.46
N HIS A 67 5.12 0.22 -2.00
CA HIS A 67 6.03 1.14 -2.65
C HIS A 67 6.84 0.52 -3.81
N GLY A 68 7.48 1.40 -4.57
CA GLY A 68 8.31 1.05 -5.71
C GLY A 68 9.78 0.79 -5.36
N ASP A 69 10.59 0.55 -6.38
CA ASP A 69 12.04 0.61 -6.26
C ASP A 69 12.49 2.02 -5.84
N ILE A 70 13.71 2.12 -5.28
CA ILE A 70 14.35 3.34 -4.72
C ILE A 70 13.70 3.83 -3.43
N GLN A 71 12.38 3.74 -3.28
CA GLN A 71 11.68 4.20 -2.08
C GLN A 71 12.03 3.36 -0.86
N ASN A 72 12.34 4.03 0.23
CA ASN A 72 12.55 3.44 1.54
C ASN A 72 12.29 4.51 2.62
N PHE A 73 12.50 4.18 3.89
CA PHE A 73 12.51 5.16 4.96
C PHE A 73 13.47 6.31 4.65
N HIS A 74 13.07 7.52 5.02
CA HIS A 74 13.82 8.74 4.71
C HIS A 74 15.29 8.64 5.13
N GLU A 75 15.55 8.13 6.33
CA GLU A 75 16.91 7.97 6.85
C GLU A 75 17.75 6.99 6.02
N ASP A 76 17.18 5.85 5.63
CA ASP A 76 17.86 4.86 4.78
C ASP A 76 18.20 5.44 3.41
N MET A 77 17.25 6.18 2.81
CA MET A 77 17.44 6.84 1.52
C MET A 77 18.51 7.93 1.59
N ALA A 78 18.55 8.70 2.68
CA ALA A 78 19.50 9.81 2.85
C ALA A 78 20.95 9.34 2.93
N MET A 79 21.17 8.10 3.36
CA MET A 79 22.51 7.50 3.47
C MET A 79 23.07 7.00 2.12
N GLN A 80 22.26 6.95 1.06
CA GLN A 80 22.66 6.43 -0.26
C GLN A 80 22.63 7.56 -1.29
N PRO A 81 23.71 7.83 -2.05
CA PRO A 81 23.73 8.90 -3.05
C PRO A 81 22.59 8.81 -4.08
N GLU A 82 22.30 7.58 -4.55
CA GLU A 82 21.24 7.32 -5.51
C GLU A 82 19.85 7.59 -4.93
N GLY A 83 19.65 7.34 -3.63
CA GLY A 83 18.40 7.55 -2.91
C GLY A 83 18.19 9.00 -2.44
N ALA A 84 19.26 9.71 -2.08
CA ALA A 84 19.20 11.04 -1.48
C ALA A 84 18.54 12.11 -2.38
N GLN A 85 18.63 11.97 -3.70
CA GLN A 85 17.93 12.86 -4.64
C GLN A 85 16.40 12.65 -4.65
N TRP A 86 15.93 11.52 -4.13
CA TRP A 86 14.52 11.10 -4.15
C TRP A 86 13.83 11.18 -2.78
N LEU A 87 14.40 11.90 -1.81
CA LEU A 87 13.85 12.00 -0.44
C LEU A 87 12.40 12.50 -0.38
N ARG A 88 11.95 13.28 -1.37
CA ARG A 88 10.54 13.70 -1.50
C ARG A 88 9.57 12.53 -1.70
N TRP A 89 10.07 11.35 -2.05
CA TRP A 89 9.34 10.11 -2.29
C TRP A 89 9.65 9.04 -1.24
N SER A 90 10.22 9.41 -0.09
CA SER A 90 10.37 8.49 1.04
C SER A 90 9.02 7.97 1.51
N LEU A 91 9.02 6.83 2.22
CA LEU A 91 7.78 6.23 2.71
C LEU A 91 6.97 7.20 3.59
N GLU A 92 7.64 8.05 4.37
CA GLU A 92 7.02 9.11 5.16
C GLU A 92 6.31 10.15 4.29
N GLN A 93 6.97 10.65 3.24
CA GLN A 93 6.37 11.65 2.34
C GLN A 93 5.21 11.08 1.52
N VAL A 94 5.30 9.81 1.12
CA VAL A 94 4.20 9.12 0.45
C VAL A 94 3.02 8.94 1.39
N ALA A 95 3.24 8.50 2.63
CA ALA A 95 2.17 8.37 3.63
C ALA A 95 1.42 9.70 3.81
N LEU A 96 2.15 10.82 3.91
CA LEU A 96 1.56 12.16 4.01
C LEU A 96 0.80 12.58 2.74
N THR A 97 1.31 12.22 1.56
CA THR A 97 0.64 12.50 0.27
C THR A 97 -0.69 11.74 0.19
N LEU A 98 -0.69 10.46 0.52
CA LEU A 98 -1.89 9.62 0.57
C LEU A 98 -2.86 10.08 1.65
N GLY A 99 -2.37 10.53 2.81
CA GLY A 99 -3.21 11.08 3.88
C GLY A 99 -3.95 12.36 3.48
N ARG A 100 -3.37 13.19 2.59
CA ARG A 100 -4.08 14.34 2.01
C ARG A 100 -5.13 13.92 0.99
N ARG A 101 -4.85 12.87 0.22
CA ARG A 101 -5.77 12.33 -0.80
C ARG A 101 -6.95 11.58 -0.19
N PHE A 102 -6.70 10.85 0.89
CA PHE A 102 -7.67 10.04 1.61
C PHE A 102 -7.76 10.50 3.08
N PRO A 103 -8.24 11.73 3.35
CA PRO A 103 -8.19 12.35 4.67
C PRO A 103 -9.03 11.64 5.73
N ASP A 104 -9.90 10.73 5.28
CA ASP A 104 -10.91 10.07 6.08
C ASP A 104 -10.59 8.58 6.33
N ARG A 105 -9.34 8.17 6.02
CA ARG A 105 -8.81 6.81 6.14
C ARG A 105 -7.49 6.78 6.91
N HIS A 106 -7.20 5.66 7.56
CA HIS A 106 -5.85 5.34 8.03
C HIS A 106 -4.98 4.89 6.84
N VAL A 107 -3.76 5.41 6.73
CA VAL A 107 -2.81 5.01 5.67
C VAL A 107 -1.75 4.09 6.25
N TRP A 108 -1.61 2.91 5.65
CA TRP A 108 -0.59 1.92 5.95
C TRP A 108 0.37 1.83 4.78
N VAL A 109 1.64 2.17 4.99
CA VAL A 109 2.70 1.90 4.01
C VAL A 109 3.43 0.64 4.43
N VAL A 110 3.39 -0.38 3.58
CA VAL A 110 4.07 -1.66 3.81
C VAL A 110 5.44 -1.59 3.17
N ARG A 111 6.49 -1.58 3.98
CA ARG A 111 7.86 -1.69 3.48
C ARG A 111 8.10 -3.10 2.94
N ALA A 112 8.72 -3.20 1.76
CA ALA A 112 9.23 -4.46 1.24
C ALA A 112 10.09 -5.18 2.29
N SER A 113 9.99 -6.51 2.39
CA SER A 113 10.71 -7.26 3.43
C SER A 113 12.23 -7.20 3.25
N ARG A 114 12.68 -6.86 2.05
CA ARG A 114 14.09 -6.60 1.73
C ARG A 114 14.23 -5.52 0.66
N MET A 115 15.23 -4.65 0.85
CA MET A 115 15.72 -3.71 -0.16
C MET A 115 17.06 -4.21 -0.71
N TYR A 116 17.07 -4.86 -1.88
CA TYR A 116 18.29 -5.35 -2.49
C TYR A 116 19.09 -4.21 -3.13
N LEU A 117 20.40 -4.15 -2.84
CA LEU A 117 21.29 -3.05 -3.25
C LEU A 117 20.75 -1.65 -2.89
N HIS A 118 19.99 -1.54 -1.80
CA HIS A 118 19.32 -0.30 -1.36
C HIS A 118 18.41 0.34 -2.43
N LYS A 119 18.02 -0.43 -3.45
CA LYS A 119 17.28 0.07 -4.62
C LYS A 119 16.10 -0.82 -4.97
N PHE A 120 16.29 -2.12 -5.08
CA PHE A 120 15.26 -3.02 -5.57
C PHE A 120 14.38 -3.50 -4.41
N SER A 121 13.10 -3.20 -4.48
CA SER A 121 12.11 -3.64 -3.51
C SER A 121 11.79 -5.12 -3.74
N CYS A 122 11.85 -5.91 -2.68
CA CYS A 122 11.56 -7.34 -2.75
C CYS A 122 10.43 -7.73 -1.79
N TYR A 123 9.31 -8.19 -2.36
CA TYR A 123 8.09 -8.56 -1.64
C TYR A 123 7.99 -10.07 -1.34
N HIS A 124 9.10 -10.73 -0.98
CA HIS A 124 9.17 -12.19 -0.73
C HIS A 124 8.15 -12.72 0.29
N ASN A 125 7.64 -11.87 1.17
CA ASN A 125 6.61 -12.25 2.13
C ASN A 125 5.21 -12.40 1.49
N PHE A 126 4.98 -11.75 0.34
CA PHE A 126 3.72 -11.73 -0.39
C PHE A 126 3.79 -12.55 -1.69
N VAL A 127 4.92 -12.51 -2.39
CA VAL A 127 5.10 -13.14 -3.71
C VAL A 127 6.49 -13.76 -3.78
N GLU A 128 6.58 -14.98 -4.29
CA GLU A 128 7.89 -15.59 -4.57
C GLU A 128 8.58 -14.78 -5.65
N SER A 129 9.90 -14.63 -5.57
CA SER A 129 10.62 -13.76 -6.49
C SER A 129 12.07 -14.16 -6.64
N ASN A 130 12.65 -13.79 -7.78
CA ASN A 130 14.09 -13.89 -7.98
C ASN A 130 14.85 -12.84 -7.14
N MET A 131 16.19 -12.85 -7.24
CA MET A 131 17.07 -11.96 -6.45
C MET A 131 16.77 -10.46 -6.61
N PHE A 132 16.23 -10.02 -7.76
CA PHE A 132 15.87 -8.63 -8.05
C PHE A 132 14.38 -8.34 -7.78
N GLY A 133 13.67 -9.27 -7.13
CA GLY A 133 12.26 -9.15 -6.81
C GLY A 133 11.33 -9.26 -8.02
N ALA A 134 11.76 -9.85 -9.14
CA ALA A 134 10.81 -10.17 -10.21
C ALA A 134 9.96 -11.37 -9.76
N PRO A 135 8.62 -11.29 -9.88
CA PRO A 135 7.72 -12.26 -9.27
C PRO A 135 7.74 -13.61 -10.00
N GLU A 136 7.42 -14.66 -9.26
CA GLU A 136 6.94 -15.94 -9.77
C GLU A 136 5.54 -16.14 -9.19
N HIS A 137 4.52 -15.88 -10.00
CA HIS A 137 3.14 -15.86 -9.51
C HIS A 137 2.59 -17.28 -9.30
N CYS A 138 1.94 -17.48 -8.15
CA CYS A 138 1.33 -18.75 -7.79
C CYS A 138 -0.15 -18.62 -7.47
N LEU A 139 -0.90 -19.71 -7.64
CA LEU A 139 -2.31 -19.79 -7.28
C LEU A 139 -2.49 -19.85 -5.75
N TYR A 140 -3.71 -19.58 -5.31
CA TYR A 140 -4.09 -19.58 -3.89
C TYR A 140 -3.72 -20.86 -3.14
N SER A 141 -3.29 -20.68 -1.90
CA SER A 141 -3.10 -21.74 -0.91
C SER A 141 -3.85 -21.39 0.37
N ALA A 142 -4.50 -22.38 0.99
CA ALA A 142 -5.28 -22.17 2.21
C ALA A 142 -4.42 -21.77 3.44
N ASN A 143 -3.10 -21.95 3.38
CA ASN A 143 -2.19 -21.78 4.52
C ASN A 143 -1.10 -20.72 4.31
N PHE A 144 -1.05 -20.08 3.14
CA PHE A 144 -0.09 -19.03 2.83
C PHE A 144 -0.53 -18.26 1.57
N GLY A 145 -0.01 -17.06 1.38
CA GLY A 145 -0.32 -16.23 0.21
C GLY A 145 -0.38 -14.75 0.57
N ALA A 146 -0.52 -13.92 -0.44
CA ALA A 146 -0.60 -12.46 -0.31
C ALA A 146 -1.80 -12.03 0.56
N PHE A 147 -2.96 -12.69 0.44
CA PHE A 147 -4.14 -12.35 1.26
C PHE A 147 -3.92 -12.69 2.75
N HIS A 148 -3.42 -13.88 3.05
CA HIS A 148 -3.11 -14.28 4.42
C HIS A 148 -2.07 -13.35 5.04
N GLN A 149 -1.02 -13.03 4.28
CA GLN A 149 0.02 -12.11 4.73
C GLN A 149 -0.55 -10.72 5.01
N LEU A 150 -1.34 -10.15 4.11
CA LEU A 150 -1.90 -8.80 4.27
C LEU A 150 -2.85 -8.73 5.47
N ARG A 151 -3.78 -9.68 5.60
CA ARG A 151 -4.74 -9.71 6.71
C ARG A 151 -4.03 -9.80 8.06
N ALA A 152 -3.07 -10.71 8.19
CA ALA A 152 -2.31 -10.88 9.43
C ALA A 152 -1.48 -9.64 9.75
N LEU A 153 -0.81 -9.06 8.75
CA LEU A 153 0.02 -7.87 8.91
C LEU A 153 -0.80 -6.66 9.36
N LEU A 154 -1.99 -6.46 8.79
CA LEU A 154 -2.91 -5.43 9.23
C LEU A 154 -3.45 -5.70 10.65
N SER A 155 -3.85 -6.93 10.96
CA SER A 155 -4.32 -7.28 12.31
C SER A 155 -3.28 -6.99 13.37
N HIS A 156 -2.06 -7.52 13.20
CA HIS A 156 -0.98 -7.32 14.16
C HIS A 156 -0.51 -5.86 14.19
N GLY A 157 -0.55 -5.16 13.05
CA GLY A 157 -0.24 -3.73 12.98
C GLY A 157 -1.25 -2.87 13.75
N MET A 158 -2.55 -3.19 13.64
CA MET A 158 -3.61 -2.54 14.41
C MET A 158 -3.47 -2.79 15.90
N GLU A 159 -3.15 -4.04 16.30
CA GLU A 159 -2.88 -4.39 17.69
C GLU A 159 -1.70 -3.59 18.25
N GLN A 160 -0.58 -3.51 17.53
CA GLN A 160 0.59 -2.72 17.95
C GLN A 160 0.31 -1.21 18.03
N ALA A 161 -0.55 -0.70 17.15
CA ALA A 161 -0.95 0.71 17.11
C ALA A 161 -2.09 1.06 18.10
N ASN A 162 -2.60 0.08 18.87
CA ASN A 162 -3.77 0.22 19.72
C ASN A 162 -5.03 0.73 18.98
N LEU A 163 -5.20 0.30 17.72
CA LEU A 163 -6.43 0.54 16.97
C LEU A 163 -7.48 -0.52 17.33
N ALA A 164 -8.74 -0.09 17.43
CA ALA A 164 -9.86 -1.02 17.55
C ALA A 164 -9.93 -1.92 16.30
N CYS A 165 -10.47 -3.14 16.44
CA CYS A 165 -10.63 -4.15 15.39
C CYS A 165 -9.37 -4.90 14.90
N PRO A 166 -8.82 -5.85 15.68
CA PRO A 166 -7.96 -6.88 15.10
C PRO A 166 -8.77 -7.73 14.10
N LEU A 167 -8.26 -7.93 12.87
CA LEU A 167 -8.91 -8.62 11.75
C LEU A 167 -9.05 -10.16 11.94
N GLN A 168 -9.20 -10.63 13.18
CA GLN A 168 -9.48 -12.03 13.51
C GLN A 168 -10.85 -12.46 12.98
N SER A 169 -11.82 -11.55 12.99
CA SER A 169 -13.05 -11.59 12.21
C SER A 169 -13.21 -10.23 11.50
N THR A 170 -13.46 -10.22 10.18
CA THR A 170 -13.60 -8.96 9.44
C THR A 170 -14.78 -8.15 10.03
N PRO A 171 -14.53 -6.99 10.64
CA PRO A 171 -15.57 -6.23 11.31
C PRO A 171 -16.59 -5.66 10.30
N SER A 172 -17.83 -5.47 10.76
CA SER A 172 -18.82 -4.72 10.00
C SER A 172 -18.31 -3.30 9.72
N GLY A 173 -18.31 -2.89 8.45
CA GLY A 173 -17.85 -1.57 8.03
C GLY A 173 -16.35 -1.46 7.73
N PHE A 174 -15.57 -2.55 7.85
CA PHE A 174 -14.19 -2.56 7.39
C PHE A 174 -14.11 -2.39 5.86
N SER A 175 -13.36 -1.39 5.41
CA SER A 175 -13.14 -1.08 4.00
C SER A 175 -11.66 -0.84 3.75
N LEU A 176 -11.14 -1.53 2.74
CA LEU A 176 -9.74 -1.51 2.38
C LEU A 176 -9.55 -1.08 0.92
N MET A 177 -8.74 -0.04 0.71
CA MET A 177 -8.17 0.27 -0.60
C MET A 177 -6.73 -0.23 -0.64
N ILE A 178 -6.32 -0.77 -1.78
CA ILE A 178 -4.96 -1.27 -1.99
C ILE A 178 -4.33 -0.50 -3.15
N VAL A 179 -3.15 0.05 -2.91
CA VAL A 179 -2.40 0.84 -3.89
C VAL A 179 -1.04 0.18 -4.06
N GLY A 180 -0.74 -0.27 -5.27
CA GLY A 180 0.59 -0.71 -5.68
C GLY A 180 1.23 0.35 -6.55
N PHE A 181 2.45 0.76 -6.23
CA PHE A 181 3.23 1.66 -7.09
C PHE A 181 4.47 0.97 -7.60
N SER A 182 4.74 1.06 -8.91
CA SER A 182 5.94 0.53 -9.55
C SER A 182 6.12 -0.96 -9.22
N LYS A 183 7.20 -1.33 -8.51
CA LYS A 183 7.42 -2.68 -8.00
C LYS A 183 6.28 -3.16 -7.10
N GLY A 184 5.63 -2.31 -6.31
CA GLY A 184 4.52 -2.68 -5.43
C GLY A 184 3.35 -3.35 -6.16
N CYS A 185 3.18 -3.09 -7.46
CA CYS A 185 2.17 -3.75 -8.29
C CYS A 185 2.33 -5.27 -8.38
N VAL A 186 3.52 -5.84 -8.12
CA VAL A 186 3.69 -7.31 -8.10
C VAL A 186 2.86 -7.95 -6.98
N VAL A 187 2.63 -7.24 -5.87
CA VAL A 187 1.77 -7.74 -4.79
C VAL A 187 0.31 -7.77 -5.25
N LEU A 188 -0.14 -6.73 -5.97
CA LEU A 188 -1.49 -6.68 -6.51
C LEU A 188 -1.70 -7.78 -7.57
N ASN A 189 -0.72 -7.98 -8.46
CA ASN A 189 -0.76 -9.07 -9.45
C ASN A 189 -0.89 -10.43 -8.74
N GLN A 190 -0.09 -10.67 -7.70
CA GLN A 190 -0.17 -11.91 -6.91
C GLN A 190 -1.54 -12.09 -6.25
N MET A 191 -2.12 -11.03 -5.67
CA MET A 191 -3.48 -11.07 -5.11
C MET A 191 -4.52 -11.41 -6.17
N VAL A 192 -4.36 -10.93 -7.41
CA VAL A 192 -5.26 -11.25 -8.51
C VAL A 192 -5.17 -12.74 -8.88
N TYR A 193 -3.97 -13.34 -8.95
CA TYR A 193 -3.79 -14.79 -9.14
C TYR A 193 -4.40 -15.64 -8.01
N GLU A 194 -4.39 -15.14 -6.77
CA GLU A 194 -4.95 -15.82 -5.61
C GLU A 194 -6.48 -15.66 -5.47
N LEU A 195 -7.08 -14.72 -6.19
CA LEU A 195 -8.43 -14.23 -5.91
C LEU A 195 -9.51 -15.31 -5.96
N ALA A 196 -9.43 -16.22 -6.93
CA ALA A 196 -10.38 -17.32 -7.10
C ALA A 196 -10.48 -18.17 -5.82
N GLY A 197 -9.33 -18.58 -5.28
CA GLY A 197 -9.26 -19.41 -4.09
C GLY A 197 -9.58 -18.63 -2.81
N ALA A 198 -9.12 -17.38 -2.72
CA ALA A 198 -9.38 -16.53 -1.57
C ALA A 198 -10.88 -16.20 -1.40
N ARG A 199 -11.63 -16.07 -2.51
CA ARG A 199 -13.09 -15.91 -2.48
C ARG A 199 -13.84 -17.20 -2.15
N ALA A 200 -13.30 -18.35 -2.54
CA ALA A 200 -13.88 -19.65 -2.25
C ALA A 200 -13.63 -20.13 -0.80
N ASP A 201 -12.63 -19.57 -0.12
CA ASP A 201 -12.28 -19.90 1.26
C ASP A 201 -13.17 -19.12 2.26
N PRO A 202 -14.03 -19.80 3.06
CA PRO A 202 -14.92 -19.14 4.01
C PRO A 202 -14.20 -18.34 5.10
N HIS A 203 -12.93 -18.65 5.38
CA HIS A 203 -12.14 -17.91 6.35
C HIS A 203 -11.50 -16.67 5.76
N MET A 204 -11.36 -16.58 4.43
CA MET A 204 -10.72 -15.44 3.76
C MET A 204 -11.71 -14.55 3.02
N SER A 205 -12.81 -15.12 2.52
CA SER A 205 -13.79 -14.39 1.71
C SER A 205 -14.31 -13.11 2.37
N PRO A 206 -14.58 -13.04 3.70
CA PRO A 206 -15.04 -11.79 4.31
C PRO A 206 -13.98 -10.68 4.26
N PHE A 207 -12.69 -11.04 4.33
CA PHE A 207 -11.60 -10.08 4.17
C PHE A 207 -11.46 -9.64 2.70
N VAL A 208 -11.58 -10.57 1.75
CA VAL A 208 -11.55 -10.22 0.32
C VAL A 208 -12.70 -9.28 -0.05
N GLU A 209 -13.91 -9.54 0.45
CA GLU A 209 -15.09 -8.71 0.22
C GLU A 209 -14.99 -7.29 0.80
N SER A 210 -14.07 -7.06 1.74
CA SER A 210 -13.82 -5.73 2.29
C SER A 210 -12.92 -4.84 1.41
N ILE A 211 -12.29 -5.41 0.38
CA ILE A 211 -11.46 -4.67 -0.56
C ILE A 211 -12.38 -3.95 -1.53
N THR A 212 -12.36 -2.62 -1.52
CA THR A 212 -13.25 -1.80 -2.36
C THR A 212 -12.58 -1.36 -3.65
N ASP A 213 -11.28 -1.07 -3.59
CA ASP A 213 -10.52 -0.51 -4.70
C ASP A 213 -9.10 -1.07 -4.76
N MET A 214 -8.61 -1.30 -5.98
CA MET A 214 -7.22 -1.63 -6.27
C MET A 214 -6.65 -0.66 -7.31
N PHE A 215 -5.55 0.00 -6.96
CA PHE A 215 -4.85 0.97 -7.79
C PHE A 215 -3.49 0.44 -8.21
N TRP A 216 -3.30 0.24 -9.52
CA TRP A 216 -2.00 0.00 -10.14
C TRP A 216 -1.43 1.34 -10.60
N LEU A 217 -0.39 1.81 -9.93
CA LEU A 217 0.29 3.06 -10.23
C LEU A 217 1.63 2.77 -10.91
N ASP A 218 1.66 2.96 -12.22
CA ASP A 218 2.82 2.87 -13.09
C ASP A 218 3.63 1.57 -12.86
N GLY A 219 2.91 0.44 -12.92
CA GLY A 219 3.44 -0.87 -12.60
C GLY A 219 4.59 -1.29 -13.50
N GLY A 220 5.70 -1.69 -12.89
CA GLY A 220 6.95 -2.04 -13.56
C GLY A 220 7.88 -2.84 -12.65
N HIS A 221 8.63 -3.77 -13.23
CA HIS A 221 9.66 -4.56 -12.55
C HIS A 221 10.69 -5.06 -13.59
N PRO A 222 11.90 -5.48 -13.17
CA PRO A 222 12.99 -5.84 -14.09
C PRO A 222 12.83 -7.25 -14.71
N GLY A 223 11.63 -7.84 -14.61
CA GLY A 223 11.32 -9.11 -15.27
C GLY A 223 10.99 -8.87 -16.75
N GLY A 224 10.99 -9.95 -17.55
CA GLY A 224 10.70 -9.87 -18.98
C GLY A 224 9.22 -10.04 -19.35
N SER A 225 8.34 -10.22 -18.36
CA SER A 225 6.90 -10.46 -18.51
C SER A 225 6.22 -10.33 -17.14
N GLU A 226 4.88 -10.37 -17.14
CA GLU A 226 4.03 -10.38 -15.94
C GLU A 226 4.04 -9.07 -15.15
N ASN A 227 4.37 -7.97 -15.83
CA ASN A 227 4.21 -6.63 -15.29
C ASN A 227 2.73 -6.29 -15.06
N TRP A 228 1.86 -6.83 -15.92
CA TRP A 228 0.41 -6.82 -15.76
C TRP A 228 -0.14 -8.23 -15.92
N VAL A 229 -1.23 -8.54 -15.22
CA VAL A 229 -1.88 -9.85 -15.34
C VAL A 229 -2.56 -9.97 -16.71
N THR A 230 -2.19 -10.98 -17.48
CA THR A 230 -2.79 -11.22 -18.81
C THR A 230 -3.60 -12.51 -18.89
N ASP A 231 -3.60 -13.33 -17.83
CA ASP A 231 -4.39 -14.56 -17.78
C ASP A 231 -5.90 -14.23 -17.71
N LYS A 232 -6.63 -14.62 -18.76
CA LYS A 232 -8.07 -14.32 -18.88
C LYS A 232 -8.92 -15.00 -17.80
N GLN A 233 -8.56 -16.18 -17.32
CA GLN A 233 -9.31 -16.85 -16.26
C GLN A 233 -9.12 -16.13 -14.93
N VAL A 234 -7.90 -15.68 -14.67
CA VAL A 234 -7.60 -14.88 -13.47
C VAL A 234 -8.32 -13.53 -13.52
N LEU A 235 -8.28 -12.84 -14.66
CA LEU A 235 -8.98 -11.55 -14.83
C LEU A 235 -10.51 -11.69 -14.78
N LYS A 236 -11.06 -12.85 -15.15
CA LYS A 236 -12.49 -13.13 -14.97
C LYS A 236 -12.91 -13.08 -13.51
N GLU A 237 -12.06 -13.60 -12.61
CA GLU A 237 -12.32 -13.53 -11.17
C GLU A 237 -12.21 -12.11 -10.63
N LEU A 238 -11.24 -11.33 -11.12
CA LEU A 238 -11.12 -9.91 -10.77
C LEU A 238 -12.36 -9.12 -11.22
N ALA A 239 -12.79 -9.30 -12.47
CA ALA A 239 -13.99 -8.65 -13.01
C ALA A 239 -15.26 -9.02 -12.22
N ALA A 240 -15.37 -10.26 -11.77
CA ALA A 240 -16.51 -10.75 -11.00
C ALA A 240 -16.43 -10.48 -9.48
N SER A 241 -15.35 -9.85 -9.00
CA SER A 241 -15.13 -9.61 -7.56
C SER A 241 -15.90 -8.43 -7.01
N GLY A 242 -16.28 -7.47 -7.86
CA GLY A 242 -16.88 -6.20 -7.44
C GLY A 242 -15.86 -5.13 -6.99
N VAL A 243 -14.57 -5.44 -6.98
CA VAL A 243 -13.50 -4.47 -6.71
C VAL A 243 -13.41 -3.45 -7.83
N SER A 244 -13.31 -2.17 -7.49
CA SER A 244 -13.04 -1.10 -8.46
C SER A 244 -11.55 -1.13 -8.86
N VAL A 245 -11.30 -1.31 -10.15
CA VAL A 245 -9.94 -1.42 -10.71
C VAL A 245 -9.51 -0.08 -11.30
N HIS A 246 -8.35 0.40 -10.89
CA HIS A 246 -7.80 1.68 -11.35
C HIS A 246 -6.37 1.51 -11.85
N ALA A 247 -6.13 1.83 -13.12
CA ALA A 247 -4.82 1.81 -13.74
C ALA A 247 -4.38 3.23 -14.08
N HIS A 248 -3.27 3.65 -13.49
CA HIS A 248 -2.64 4.93 -13.75
C HIS A 248 -1.24 4.66 -14.26
N VAL A 249 -0.93 5.05 -15.49
CA VAL A 249 0.35 4.76 -16.13
C VAL A 249 0.99 6.04 -16.65
N THR A 250 2.28 5.99 -16.91
CA THR A 250 3.04 7.06 -17.56
C THR A 250 3.76 6.51 -18.79
N PRO A 251 4.09 7.37 -19.78
CA PRO A 251 4.91 6.97 -20.91
C PRO A 251 6.26 6.34 -20.52
N TYR A 252 6.77 6.60 -19.30
CA TYR A 252 8.02 6.02 -18.82
C TYR A 252 7.96 4.49 -18.69
N GLU A 253 6.83 3.90 -18.29
CA GLU A 253 6.67 2.45 -18.24
C GLU A 253 6.06 1.90 -19.54
N VAL A 254 4.92 2.43 -19.98
CA VAL A 254 4.14 1.78 -21.05
C VAL A 254 4.59 2.13 -22.47
N CYS A 255 5.43 3.14 -22.65
CA CYS A 255 5.97 3.54 -23.96
C CYS A 255 7.49 3.33 -24.08
N ASP A 256 8.11 2.60 -23.16
CA ASP A 256 9.54 2.25 -23.24
C ASP A 256 9.80 1.24 -24.37
N PRO A 257 10.53 1.60 -25.44
CA PRO A 257 10.78 0.69 -26.56
C PRO A 257 11.65 -0.52 -26.16
N MET A 258 12.46 -0.40 -25.10
CA MET A 258 13.27 -1.50 -24.57
C MET A 258 12.45 -2.47 -23.72
N ARG A 259 11.26 -2.04 -23.27
CA ARG A 259 10.33 -2.81 -22.44
C ARG A 259 8.91 -2.82 -23.01
N ALA A 260 8.81 -2.93 -24.34
CA ALA A 260 7.53 -2.80 -25.05
C ALA A 260 6.43 -3.78 -24.58
N TRP A 261 6.80 -4.91 -23.97
CA TRP A 261 5.83 -5.84 -23.38
C TRP A 261 5.00 -5.20 -22.26
N VAL A 262 5.55 -4.25 -21.49
CA VAL A 262 4.83 -3.58 -20.38
C VAL A 262 3.58 -2.88 -20.90
N GLY A 263 3.71 -2.11 -21.99
CA GLY A 263 2.57 -1.45 -22.64
C GLY A 263 1.60 -2.44 -23.29
N CYS A 264 2.11 -3.52 -23.89
CA CYS A 264 1.27 -4.57 -24.46
C CYS A 264 0.44 -5.30 -23.39
N GLU A 265 1.05 -5.67 -22.27
CA GLU A 265 0.40 -6.35 -21.15
C GLU A 265 -0.62 -5.42 -20.46
N HIS A 266 -0.28 -4.14 -20.23
CA HIS A 266 -1.22 -3.12 -19.73
C HIS A 266 -2.45 -3.00 -20.63
N GLY A 267 -2.24 -2.86 -21.95
CA GLY A 267 -3.35 -2.77 -22.91
C GLY A 267 -4.22 -4.03 -22.90
N LEU A 268 -3.61 -5.21 -22.79
CA LEU A 268 -4.34 -6.48 -22.70
C LEU A 268 -5.11 -6.61 -21.38
N PHE A 269 -4.54 -6.19 -20.26
CA PHE A 269 -5.18 -6.17 -18.94
C PHE A 269 -6.48 -5.35 -18.97
N ILE A 270 -6.40 -4.10 -19.44
CA ILE A 270 -7.56 -3.21 -19.54
C ILE A 270 -8.62 -3.77 -20.49
N LYS A 271 -8.22 -4.11 -21.70
CA LYS A 271 -9.14 -4.63 -22.72
C LYS A 271 -9.84 -5.91 -22.26
N THR A 272 -9.12 -6.82 -21.61
CA THR A 272 -9.71 -8.08 -21.15
C THR A 272 -10.73 -7.84 -20.03
N LEU A 273 -10.44 -6.93 -19.10
CA LEU A 273 -11.38 -6.56 -18.03
C LEU A 273 -12.66 -5.92 -18.61
N GLU A 274 -12.54 -5.01 -19.57
CA GLU A 274 -13.68 -4.42 -20.28
C GLU A 274 -14.52 -5.48 -21.01
N GLU A 275 -13.88 -6.41 -21.74
CA GLU A 275 -14.56 -7.53 -22.41
C GLU A 275 -15.30 -8.46 -21.43
N LEU A 276 -14.81 -8.57 -20.19
CA LEU A 276 -15.42 -9.35 -19.13
C LEU A 276 -16.52 -8.59 -18.36
N GLY A 277 -16.80 -7.35 -18.76
CA GLY A 277 -17.87 -6.52 -18.19
C GLY A 277 -17.47 -5.70 -16.96
N ALA A 278 -16.18 -5.63 -16.62
CA ALA A 278 -15.69 -4.67 -15.64
C ALA A 278 -15.57 -3.27 -16.26
N CYS A 279 -15.46 -2.24 -15.43
CA CYS A 279 -15.28 -0.86 -15.86
C CYS A 279 -14.00 -0.27 -15.24
N PRO A 280 -12.81 -0.76 -15.63
CA PRO A 280 -11.56 -0.25 -15.06
C PRO A 280 -11.38 1.23 -15.42
N SER A 281 -10.91 2.03 -14.48
CA SER A 281 -10.40 3.37 -14.82
C SER A 281 -9.00 3.22 -15.42
N ASN A 282 -8.73 3.93 -16.52
CA ASN A 282 -7.45 3.87 -17.21
C ASN A 282 -7.00 5.29 -17.56
N LYS A 283 -5.91 5.76 -16.94
CA LYS A 283 -5.37 7.11 -17.14
C LYS A 283 -3.88 7.03 -17.49
N LEU A 284 -3.53 7.52 -18.68
CA LEU A 284 -2.16 7.82 -19.05
C LEU A 284 -1.85 9.27 -18.62
N HIS A 285 -0.85 9.43 -17.75
CA HIS A 285 -0.45 10.73 -17.21
C HIS A 285 0.77 11.27 -17.95
N PHE A 286 0.86 12.61 -18.02
CA PHE A 286 2.02 13.31 -18.58
C PHE A 286 2.32 12.94 -20.05
N GLU A 287 1.27 12.70 -20.85
CA GLU A 287 1.38 12.36 -22.29
C GLU A 287 2.15 13.41 -23.10
N ASP A 288 2.00 14.69 -22.71
CA ASP A 288 2.65 15.82 -23.38
C ASP A 288 4.10 16.06 -22.91
N GLU A 289 4.60 15.28 -21.95
CA GLU A 289 5.95 15.40 -21.39
C GLU A 289 6.85 14.23 -21.86
N PRO A 290 8.16 14.46 -22.06
CA PRO A 290 9.09 13.36 -22.34
C PRO A 290 9.07 12.29 -21.24
N PRO A 291 9.09 10.98 -21.58
CA PRO A 291 9.13 9.90 -20.61
C PRO A 291 10.29 10.08 -19.63
N SER A 292 10.02 10.06 -18.32
CA SER A 292 11.05 10.23 -17.29
C SER A 292 10.71 9.52 -15.99
N ILE A 293 11.75 9.11 -15.26
CA ILE A 293 11.60 8.56 -13.91
C ILE A 293 10.99 9.58 -12.92
N HIS A 294 11.07 10.88 -13.22
CA HIS A 294 10.37 11.89 -12.43
C HIS A 294 8.85 11.77 -12.60
N ASN A 295 8.38 11.55 -13.83
CA ASN A 295 6.96 11.34 -14.12
C ASN A 295 6.45 10.06 -13.48
N HIS A 296 7.27 9.00 -13.52
CA HIS A 296 7.01 7.75 -12.80
C HIS A 296 6.66 8.00 -11.34
N PHE A 297 7.50 8.71 -10.58
CA PHE A 297 7.16 9.03 -9.18
C PHE A 297 6.01 10.03 -9.02
N LYS A 298 5.91 11.03 -9.91
CA LYS A 298 4.89 12.08 -9.86
C LYS A 298 3.47 11.51 -9.93
N VAL A 299 3.27 10.33 -10.52
CA VAL A 299 1.97 9.64 -10.55
C VAL A 299 1.36 9.48 -9.14
N ILE A 300 2.18 9.30 -8.09
CA ILE A 300 1.73 9.14 -6.69
C ILE A 300 0.97 10.39 -6.19
N GLN A 301 1.21 11.56 -6.79
CA GLN A 301 0.54 12.81 -6.44
C GLN A 301 -0.73 13.07 -7.27
N GLU A 302 -0.84 12.51 -8.48
CA GLU A 302 -1.81 12.92 -9.51
C GLU A 302 -2.89 11.87 -9.84
N PHE A 303 -2.68 10.62 -9.42
CA PHE A 303 -3.71 9.57 -9.53
C PHE A 303 -4.94 9.95 -8.73
#